data_AF-A0AAW1GNC3-F1
#
_entry.id   AF-A0AAW1GNC3-F1
#
_cell.length_a   1.000
_cell.length_b   1.000
_cell.length_c   1.000
_cell.angle_alpha   90.00
_cell.angle_beta   90.00
_cell.angle_gamma   90.00
#
_symmetry.space_group_name_H-M   'P 1'
#
loop_
_entity.id
_entity.type
_entity.pdbx_description
1 polymer ?
#
loop_
_entity_poly.entity_id
_entity_poly.type
_entity_poly.pdbx_seq_one_letter_code
_entity_poly.pdbx_strand_id
1 'polypeptide(L)'
;MILINRCCLCLCANETHSHLFFKCPYAQTIWRRIFGWMKISGRSTDLITELHWTQFHGRRRHWKTGWFRCSLAATVFHIWDERNKLIFEGHGRTDEQLVRIIKYTVAIKCLASASSSSYDLVVDAFNN
;
A
#
# COMPACT_ATOMS: atom_id res chain seq x y z
N MET A 1 19.17 17.73 14.93
CA MET A 1 19.28 18.47 13.65
C MET A 1 18.22 17.93 12.71
N ILE A 2 17.08 18.62 12.60
CA ILE A 2 15.99 18.24 11.69
C ILE A 2 16.51 18.50 10.26
N LEU A 3 16.65 17.45 9.45
CA LEU A 3 16.98 17.60 8.04
C LEU A 3 15.75 18.17 7.32
N ILE A 4 15.63 19.50 7.33
CA ILE A 4 14.53 20.23 6.71
C ILE A 4 14.43 19.76 5.26
N ASN A 5 13.32 19.09 4.94
CA ASN A 5 12.96 18.59 3.61
C ASN A 5 13.60 17.26 3.17
N ARG A 6 14.25 16.44 4.02
CA ARG A 6 14.55 15.05 3.64
C ARG A 6 13.41 14.10 3.99
N CYS A 7 13.17 13.10 3.14
CA CYS A 7 12.21 12.04 3.43
C CYS A 7 12.67 11.25 4.66
N CYS A 8 11.87 11.25 5.71
CA CYS A 8 12.23 10.60 6.97
C CYS A 8 12.27 9.06 6.87
N LEU A 9 11.61 8.48 5.86
CA LEU A 9 11.54 7.03 5.66
C LEU A 9 12.83 6.44 5.07
N CYS A 10 13.54 7.20 4.23
CA CYS A 10 14.73 6.69 3.52
C CYS A 10 15.99 7.54 3.73
N LEU A 11 15.85 8.81 4.09
CA LEU A 11 16.95 9.78 4.27
C LEU A 11 17.81 10.06 3.02
N CYS A 12 17.48 9.45 1.87
CA CYS A 12 18.25 9.50 0.64
C CYS A 12 17.89 10.67 -0.30
N ALA A 13 16.69 11.25 -0.18
CA ALA A 13 16.22 12.30 -1.08
C ALA A 13 15.26 13.27 -0.37
N ASN A 14 14.93 14.36 -1.07
CA ASN A 14 13.98 15.33 -0.55
C ASN A 14 12.57 14.76 -0.50
N GLU A 15 11.82 15.12 0.54
CA GLU A 15 10.43 14.71 0.69
C GLU A 15 9.54 15.48 -0.28
N THR A 16 8.88 14.74 -1.16
CA THR A 16 7.79 15.24 -2.02
C THR A 16 6.70 14.19 -2.02
N HIS A 17 5.46 14.52 -2.40
CA HIS A 17 4.41 13.49 -2.53
C HIS A 17 4.83 12.35 -3.47
N SER A 18 5.43 12.69 -4.61
CA SER A 18 5.93 11.71 -5.57
C SER A 18 7.01 10.82 -4.95
N HIS A 19 7.93 11.40 -4.19
CA HIS A 19 8.97 10.63 -3.52
C HIS A 19 8.38 9.75 -2.41
N LEU A 20 7.66 10.33 -1.45
CA LEU A 20 7.11 9.65 -0.29
C LEU A 20 6.33 8.39 -0.67
N PHE A 21 5.46 8.48 -1.68
CA PHE A 21 4.60 7.37 -2.03
C PHE A 21 5.16 6.45 -3.12
N PHE A 22 6.01 6.93 -4.05
CA PHE A 22 6.36 6.15 -5.25
C PHE A 22 7.85 5.98 -5.52
N LYS A 23 8.70 6.91 -5.05
CA LYS A 23 10.16 6.86 -5.32
C LYS A 23 11.00 6.54 -4.09
N CYS A 24 10.43 6.62 -2.89
CA CYS A 24 11.09 6.28 -1.65
C CYS A 24 11.41 4.78 -1.64
N PRO A 25 12.67 4.36 -1.42
CA PRO A 25 13.04 2.94 -1.39
C PRO A 25 12.23 2.11 -0.39
N TYR A 26 11.94 2.67 0.78
CA TYR A 26 11.05 2.06 1.78
C TYR A 26 9.65 1.81 1.19
N ALA A 27 9.01 2.86 0.66
CA ALA A 27 7.68 2.76 0.06
C ALA A 27 7.64 1.81 -1.14
N GLN A 28 8.67 1.80 -1.99
CA GLN A 28 8.77 0.88 -3.14
C GLN A 28 8.81 -0.58 -2.70
N THR A 29 9.49 -0.89 -1.60
CA THR A 29 9.49 -2.24 -1.03
C THR A 29 8.11 -2.63 -0.54
N ILE A 30 7.39 -1.73 0.14
CA ILE A 30 5.99 -1.97 0.54
C ILE A 30 5.13 -2.28 -0.68
N TRP A 31 5.16 -1.42 -1.70
CA TRP A 31 4.40 -1.61 -2.94
C TRP A 31 4.70 -2.94 -3.61
N ARG A 32 5.99 -3.29 -3.78
CA ARG A 32 6.40 -4.57 -4.39
C ARG A 32 5.82 -5.76 -3.65
N ARG A 33 5.84 -5.74 -2.32
CA ARG A 33 5.31 -6.82 -1.47
C ARG A 33 3.78 -6.90 -1.52
N ILE A 34 3.09 -5.75 -1.56
CA ILE A 34 1.63 -5.70 -1.68
C ILE A 34 1.16 -6.16 -3.08
N PHE A 35 1.81 -5.73 -4.16
CA PHE A 35 1.46 -6.21 -5.51
C PHE A 35 1.79 -7.69 -5.73
N GLY A 36 2.93 -8.15 -5.21
CA GLY A 36 3.28 -9.56 -5.22
C GLY A 36 2.24 -10.41 -4.49
N TRP A 37 1.80 -9.94 -3.31
CA TRP A 37 0.72 -10.59 -2.56
C TRP A 37 -0.60 -10.63 -3.31
N MET A 38 -0.97 -9.56 -4.02
CA MET A 38 -2.18 -9.53 -4.85
C MET A 38 -2.06 -10.36 -6.14
N LYS A 39 -0.92 -11.03 -6.38
CA LYS A 39 -0.62 -11.79 -7.62
C LYS A 39 -0.85 -10.97 -8.89
N ILE A 40 -0.58 -9.66 -8.82
CA ILE A 40 -0.61 -8.78 -9.99
C ILE A 40 0.73 -8.96 -10.71
N SER A 41 0.87 -10.07 -11.43
CA SER A 41 1.99 -10.35 -12.31
C SER A 41 1.75 -9.66 -13.65
N GLY A 42 2.61 -8.71 -14.04
CA GLY A 42 2.69 -8.24 -15.42
C GLY A 42 2.65 -6.74 -15.69
N ARG A 43 2.66 -5.85 -14.68
CA ARG A 43 2.71 -4.39 -14.91
C ARG A 43 3.71 -3.69 -14.00
N SER A 44 4.94 -4.19 -14.00
CA SER A 44 6.06 -3.60 -13.26
C SER A 44 6.53 -2.24 -13.80
N THR A 45 5.96 -1.70 -14.87
CA THR A 45 6.59 -0.55 -15.53
C THR A 45 6.13 0.82 -15.05
N ASP A 46 4.97 0.96 -14.41
CA ASP A 46 4.66 2.21 -13.72
C ASP A 46 3.48 2.08 -12.74
N LEU A 47 3.83 1.92 -11.46
CA LEU A 47 2.91 2.02 -10.32
C LEU A 47 1.99 3.25 -10.44
N ILE A 48 2.52 4.36 -10.97
CA ILE A 48 1.78 5.61 -11.19
C ILE A 48 0.76 5.43 -12.32
N THR A 49 1.11 4.75 -13.41
CA THR A 49 0.18 4.46 -14.51
C THR A 49 -0.94 3.53 -14.07
N GLU A 50 -0.67 2.53 -13.23
CA GLU A 50 -1.71 1.62 -12.74
C GLU A 50 -2.66 2.31 -11.72
N LEU A 51 -2.10 3.15 -10.85
CA LEU A 51 -2.87 4.04 -9.96
C LEU A 51 -3.75 5.02 -10.76
N HIS A 52 -3.19 5.70 -11.76
CA HIS A 52 -3.95 6.58 -12.65
C HIS A 52 -5.03 5.81 -13.42
N TRP A 53 -4.71 4.65 -13.99
CA TRP A 53 -5.66 3.83 -14.74
C TRP A 53 -6.86 3.44 -13.87
N THR A 54 -6.64 3.10 -12.59
CA THR A 54 -7.74 2.75 -11.68
C THR A 54 -8.58 3.93 -11.23
N GLN A 55 -8.00 5.12 -11.08
CA GLN A 55 -8.75 6.35 -10.81
C GLN A 55 -9.70 6.70 -11.97
N PHE A 56 -9.28 6.48 -13.22
CA PHE A 56 -10.05 6.83 -14.42
C PHE A 56 -11.01 5.72 -14.90
N HIS A 57 -10.66 4.45 -14.75
CA HIS A 57 -11.42 3.32 -15.32
C HIS A 57 -12.10 2.41 -14.29
N GLY A 58 -11.88 2.63 -13.00
CA GLY A 58 -12.36 1.77 -11.89
C GLY A 58 -13.85 1.84 -11.55
N ARG A 59 -14.74 2.15 -12.50
CA ARG A 59 -16.20 2.28 -12.26
C ARG A 59 -16.97 0.96 -12.25
N ARG A 60 -16.35 -0.19 -12.53
CA ARG A 60 -17.04 -1.50 -12.51
C ARG A 60 -16.93 -2.19 -11.14
N ARG A 61 -18.09 -2.48 -10.54
CA ARG A 61 -18.32 -3.14 -9.24
C ARG A 61 -17.96 -4.63 -9.29
N HIS A 62 -16.68 -4.94 -9.52
CA HIS A 62 -16.16 -6.30 -9.39
C HIS A 62 -15.36 -6.39 -8.09
N TRP A 63 -15.46 -7.51 -7.35
CA TRP A 63 -14.75 -7.70 -6.08
C TRP A 63 -13.23 -7.52 -6.23
N LYS A 64 -12.66 -7.94 -7.38
CA LYS A 64 -11.25 -7.68 -7.73
C LYS A 64 -10.94 -6.17 -7.77
N THR A 65 -11.87 -5.35 -8.26
CA THR A 65 -11.75 -3.87 -8.26
C THR A 65 -11.84 -3.30 -6.83
N GLY A 66 -12.71 -3.88 -5.99
CA GLY A 66 -12.85 -3.48 -4.58
C GLY A 66 -11.60 -3.79 -3.76
N TRP A 67 -11.13 -5.04 -3.83
CA TRP A 67 -9.92 -5.52 -3.16
C TRP A 67 -8.70 -4.68 -3.56
N PHE A 68 -8.53 -4.45 -4.87
CA PHE A 68 -7.46 -3.62 -5.38
C PHE A 68 -7.52 -2.17 -4.85
N ARG A 69 -8.69 -1.51 -4.94
CA ARG A 69 -8.88 -0.14 -4.42
C ARG A 69 -8.62 -0.06 -2.92
N CYS A 70 -9.05 -1.05 -2.15
CA CYS A 70 -8.78 -1.15 -0.72
C CYS A 70 -7.28 -1.27 -0.44
N SER A 71 -6.57 -2.12 -1.18
CA SER A 71 -5.11 -2.27 -1.06
C SER A 71 -4.36 -0.99 -1.37
N LEU A 72 -4.74 -0.27 -2.43
CA LEU A 72 -4.13 1.02 -2.76
C LEU A 72 -4.33 2.04 -1.64
N ALA A 73 -5.58 2.21 -1.19
CA ALA A 73 -5.92 3.17 -0.15
C ALA A 73 -5.25 2.84 1.18
N ALA A 74 -5.23 1.56 1.58
CA ALA A 74 -4.57 1.10 2.79
C ALA A 74 -3.05 1.32 2.72
N THR A 75 -2.43 1.05 1.58
CA THR A 75 -0.98 1.23 1.41
C THR A 75 -0.58 2.70 1.51
N VAL A 76 -1.28 3.60 0.81
CA VAL A 76 -1.03 5.04 0.88
C VAL A 76 -1.23 5.57 2.30
N PHE A 77 -2.34 5.17 2.94
CA PHE A 77 -2.64 5.58 4.31
C PHE A 77 -1.54 5.16 5.29
N HIS A 78 -1.13 3.89 5.25
CA HIS A 78 -0.15 3.36 6.20
C HIS A 78 1.26 3.88 5.95
N ILE A 79 1.65 4.19 4.69
CA ILE A 79 2.91 4.89 4.41
C ILE A 79 2.91 6.30 5.02
N TRP A 80 1.78 7.02 4.89
CA TRP A 80 1.64 8.35 5.48
C TRP A 80 1.63 8.32 7.01
N ASP A 81 0.91 7.35 7.61
CA ASP A 81 0.90 7.11 9.06
C ASP A 81 2.32 6.84 9.57
N GLU A 82 3.08 6.00 8.87
CA GLU A 82 4.46 5.67 9.24
C GLU A 82 5.38 6.88 9.19
N ARG A 83 5.25 7.70 8.14
CA ARG A 83 5.97 8.97 8.03
C ARG A 83 5.64 9.91 9.19
N ASN A 84 4.38 9.99 9.59
CA ASN A 84 3.98 10.83 10.72
C ASN A 84 4.53 10.29 12.05
N LYS A 85 4.49 8.97 12.28
CA LYS A 85 5.05 8.36 13.50
C LYS A 85 6.54 8.64 13.64
N LEU A 86 7.30 8.52 12.56
CA LEU A 86 8.72 8.87 12.59
C LEU A 86 8.96 10.36 12.90
N ILE A 87 8.10 11.26 12.44
CA ILE A 87 8.23 12.70 12.70
C ILE A 87 7.82 13.08 14.13
N PHE A 88 6.72 12.51 14.64
CA PHE A 88 6.12 12.94 15.92
C PHE A 88 6.47 12.05 17.10
N GLU A 89 6.73 10.76 16.87
CA GLU A 89 7.00 9.75 17.90
C GLU A 89 8.47 9.27 17.86
N GLY A 90 9.19 9.56 16.77
CA GLY A 90 10.63 9.27 16.64
C GLY A 90 10.96 7.79 16.40
N HIS A 91 9.97 6.93 16.23
CA HIS A 91 10.16 5.53 15.91
C HIS A 91 9.31 5.11 14.70
N GLY A 92 9.83 4.17 13.93
CA GLY A 92 9.16 3.61 12.77
C GLY A 92 9.22 2.09 12.74
N ARG A 93 8.32 1.49 11.96
CA ARG A 93 8.17 0.06 11.74
C ARG A 93 9.05 -0.41 10.60
N THR A 94 9.47 -1.67 10.66
CA THR A 94 10.11 -2.31 9.50
C THR A 94 9.10 -2.47 8.36
N ASP A 95 9.59 -2.67 7.14
CA ASP A 95 8.73 -2.89 5.99
C ASP A 95 7.92 -4.19 6.13
N GLU A 96 8.45 -5.24 6.78
CA GLU A 96 7.70 -6.46 7.12
C GLU A 96 6.46 -6.14 7.97
N GLN A 97 6.66 -5.36 9.04
CA GLN A 97 5.60 -5.04 10.00
C GLN A 97 4.50 -4.23 9.30
N LEU A 98 4.88 -3.22 8.51
CA LEU A 98 3.92 -2.38 7.80
C LEU A 98 3.16 -3.18 6.74
N VAL A 99 3.84 -4.06 5.99
CA VAL A 99 3.17 -4.96 5.02
C VAL A 99 2.15 -5.85 5.71
N ARG A 100 2.48 -6.43 6.87
CA ARG A 100 1.53 -7.27 7.62
C ARG A 100 0.29 -6.48 8.06
N ILE A 101 0.47 -5.26 8.54
CA ILE A 101 -0.62 -4.36 8.95
C ILE A 101 -1.50 -4.00 7.75
N ILE A 102 -0.91 -3.69 6.60
CA ILE A 102 -1.65 -3.37 5.38
C ILE A 102 -2.48 -4.58 4.94
N LYS A 103 -1.87 -5.78 4.84
CA LYS A 103 -2.60 -7.01 4.49
C LYS A 103 -3.79 -7.25 5.41
N TYR A 104 -3.58 -7.12 6.73
CA TYR A 104 -4.64 -7.30 7.73
C TYR A 104 -5.76 -6.26 7.59
N THR A 105 -5.39 -4.99 7.36
CA THR A 105 -6.34 -3.89 7.12
C THR A 105 -7.20 -4.17 5.88
N VAL A 106 -6.59 -4.62 4.78
CA VAL A 106 -7.30 -4.97 3.55
C VAL A 106 -8.24 -6.14 3.79
N ALA A 107 -7.76 -7.22 4.40
CA ALA A 107 -8.56 -8.40 4.67
C ALA A 107 -9.80 -8.06 5.49
N ILE A 108 -9.67 -7.37 6.62
CA ILE A 108 -10.82 -6.97 7.45
C ILE A 108 -11.81 -6.12 6.67
N LYS A 109 -11.35 -5.09 5.95
CA LYS A 109 -12.24 -4.20 5.21
C LYS A 109 -12.98 -4.93 4.09
N CYS A 110 -12.33 -5.88 3.43
CA CYS A 110 -12.93 -6.68 2.39
C CYS A 110 -13.88 -7.75 2.93
N LEU A 111 -13.56 -8.39 4.05
CA LEU A 111 -14.46 -9.34 4.73
C LEU A 111 -15.74 -8.65 5.20
N ALA A 112 -15.64 -7.45 5.77
CA ALA A 112 -16.79 -6.66 6.20
C ALA A 112 -17.71 -6.21 5.03
N SER A 113 -17.22 -6.29 3.79
CA SER A 113 -17.96 -5.88 2.59
C SER A 113 -18.24 -7.03 1.60
N ALA A 114 -17.90 -8.28 1.97
CA ALA A 114 -18.02 -9.48 1.16
C ALA A 114 -19.29 -10.28 1.48
N SER A 115 -19.93 -10.86 0.45
CA SER A 115 -20.85 -11.99 0.60
C SER A 115 -20.06 -13.31 0.70
N SER A 116 -20.67 -14.39 1.21
CA SER A 116 -20.01 -15.64 1.63
C SER A 116 -19.02 -16.24 0.61
N SER A 117 -19.28 -16.15 -0.70
CA SER A 117 -18.38 -16.68 -1.75
C SER A 117 -17.08 -15.89 -1.97
N SER A 118 -16.98 -14.67 -1.45
CA SER A 118 -15.74 -13.88 -1.48
C SER A 118 -14.82 -14.16 -0.29
N TYR A 119 -15.29 -14.90 0.72
CA TYR A 119 -14.55 -15.21 1.95
C TYR A 119 -13.36 -16.13 1.67
N ASP A 120 -13.58 -17.23 0.93
CA ASP A 120 -12.57 -18.26 0.67
C ASP A 120 -11.35 -17.69 -0.09
N LEU A 121 -11.58 -16.79 -1.04
CA LEU A 121 -10.50 -16.13 -1.80
C LEU A 121 -9.70 -15.13 -0.96
N VAL A 122 -10.33 -14.48 0.02
CA VAL A 122 -9.63 -13.61 0.97
C VAL A 122 -8.79 -14.45 1.92
N VAL A 123 -9.33 -15.58 2.38
CA VAL A 123 -8.63 -16.54 3.24
C VAL A 123 -7.43 -17.16 2.50
N ASP A 124 -7.60 -17.59 1.25
CA ASP A 124 -6.52 -18.14 0.42
C ASP A 124 -5.41 -17.12 0.13
N ALA A 125 -5.78 -15.84 -0.03
CA ALA A 125 -4.82 -14.76 -0.14
C ALA A 125 -4.14 -14.44 1.19
N PHE A 126 -4.80 -14.64 2.33
CA PHE A 126 -4.19 -14.41 3.64
C PHE A 126 -3.20 -15.50 4.05
N ASN A 127 -3.45 -16.73 3.61
CA ASN A 127 -2.67 -17.93 3.96
C ASN A 127 -1.48 -18.20 3.02
N ASN A 128 -1.27 -17.38 1.98
CA ASN A 128 -0.10 -17.41 1.07
C ASN A 128 0.70 -16.09 1.12
#